data_AF-A0A378JP99-F1
#
_entry.id   AF-A0A378JP99-F1
#
_cell.length_a   1.000
_cell.length_b   1.000
_cell.length_c   1.000
_cell.angle_alpha   90.00
_cell.angle_beta   90.00
_cell.angle_gamma   90.00
#
_symmetry.space_group_name_H-M   'P 1'
#
loop_
_entity.id
_entity.type
_entity.pdbx_description
1 polymer ?
#
loop_
_entity_poly.entity_id
_entity_poly.type
_entity_poly.pdbx_seq_one_letter_code
_entity_poly.pdbx_strand_id
1 'polypeptide(L)'
;MQPYLLRNNVKIAPFKTTEIEPYGAFANTTAPGKYPIRQTINIDGKSTTINWPSSEHAFHAQKILHLKEKLGATHPAQQTLTKMLYEIAATNKEYLPRENYDPLVNKYIPELNQKGLSLTDKKSFDALCDADYHAQYNPQGGRETSNFMRKVVQLKLEQHPNLRATAMACAREGIMPVEVSRFDVNWASGPNGKGENLLGIIILEEGNKLLRQAGEQPAIPNPSQAYHQIKQNQDLSHDALVGVLKPQKNTWVIPSKFNSPQAPNTFNKWDKLNARAAQSNPDFILFKPEAAINQMLSKNEIEKALKKGTIPFMSDNQSILDRYLRSQNNGYKQDAADIVGQYSVKGVMGNINIPVNIQAVDNTRANISGHDSHAIAVKFNSQQEAQLFCEKLFKEHGIYSHTHGAGVMKTPQNGAVFLTKKDIEKISHLTHLSKQAGTGELAYQTLVNTFENSKLNKNEPDKSHHSNASFSP
;
A
#
# COMPACT_ATOMS: atom_id res chain seq x y z
N MET A 1 10.86 -1.00 -20.54
CA MET A 1 12.25 -1.42 -20.71
C MET A 1 13.10 -0.88 -19.59
N GLN A 2 13.52 -1.78 -18.71
CA GLN A 2 14.42 -1.48 -17.60
C GLN A 2 15.89 -1.57 -18.08
N PRO A 3 16.81 -0.81 -17.48
CA PRO A 3 18.23 -0.92 -17.79
C PRO A 3 18.74 -2.30 -17.36
N TYR A 4 19.65 -2.91 -18.12
CA TYR A 4 20.28 -4.18 -17.72
C TYR A 4 21.76 -4.22 -18.09
N LEU A 5 22.52 -5.06 -17.38
CA LEU A 5 23.83 -5.50 -17.83
C LEU A 5 23.65 -6.70 -18.75
N LEU A 6 24.27 -6.63 -19.93
CA LEU A 6 24.35 -7.77 -20.83
C LEU A 6 25.67 -8.50 -20.58
N ARG A 7 25.60 -9.75 -20.16
CA ARG A 7 26.75 -10.63 -19.94
C ARG A 7 26.48 -11.96 -20.62
N ASN A 8 27.33 -12.35 -21.57
CA ASN A 8 27.20 -13.59 -22.34
C ASN A 8 25.75 -13.88 -22.80
N ASN A 9 25.12 -12.88 -23.44
CA ASN A 9 23.72 -12.90 -23.92
C ASN A 9 22.62 -13.04 -22.85
N VAL A 10 22.96 -12.92 -21.56
CA VAL A 10 21.99 -12.89 -20.46
C VAL A 10 21.88 -11.47 -19.93
N LYS A 11 20.64 -11.05 -19.65
CA LYS A 11 20.37 -9.77 -18.98
C LYS A 11 20.35 -9.98 -17.48
N ILE A 12 21.19 -9.24 -16.77
CA ILE A 12 21.21 -9.22 -15.31
C ILE A 12 21.01 -7.80 -14.78
N ALA A 13 20.52 -7.69 -13.55
CA ALA A 13 20.37 -6.45 -12.82
C ALA A 13 21.02 -6.61 -11.44
N PRO A 14 22.32 -6.30 -11.29
CA PRO A 14 22.96 -6.34 -9.99
C PRO A 14 22.41 -5.24 -9.07
N PHE A 15 22.20 -5.56 -7.81
CA PHE A 15 21.71 -4.61 -6.80
C PHE A 15 22.35 -4.88 -5.43
N LYS A 16 22.42 -3.82 -4.61
CA LYS A 16 22.82 -3.90 -3.19
C LYS A 16 22.48 -2.61 -2.44
N THR A 17 22.90 -1.48 -3.01
CA THR A 17 22.76 -0.16 -2.39
C THR A 17 21.38 0.41 -2.63
N THR A 18 20.64 0.70 -1.57
CA THR A 18 19.19 0.92 -1.68
C THR A 18 18.81 2.23 -2.37
N GLU A 19 19.75 3.15 -2.53
CA GLU A 19 19.61 4.46 -3.21
C GLU A 19 19.84 4.36 -4.72
N ILE A 20 20.39 3.26 -5.21
CA ILE A 20 20.75 3.10 -6.62
C ILE A 20 19.54 2.61 -7.40
N GLU A 21 18.87 3.51 -8.11
CA GLU A 21 17.75 3.17 -8.98
C GLU A 21 18.19 2.40 -10.25
N PRO A 22 17.33 1.54 -10.82
CA PRO A 22 15.98 1.21 -10.33
C PRO A 22 15.94 0.01 -9.37
N TYR A 23 17.06 -0.67 -9.14
CA TYR A 23 17.08 -2.00 -8.51
C TYR A 23 17.49 -2.00 -7.04
N GLY A 24 18.11 -0.93 -6.54
CA GLY A 24 18.57 -0.84 -5.16
C GLY A 24 17.47 -1.11 -4.14
N ALA A 25 16.24 -0.67 -4.44
CA ALA A 25 15.07 -0.89 -3.60
C ALA A 25 14.69 -2.38 -3.44
N PHE A 26 15.23 -3.29 -4.26
CA PHE A 26 15.04 -4.73 -4.07
C PHE A 26 15.75 -5.28 -2.83
N ALA A 27 16.87 -4.67 -2.41
CA ALA A 27 17.59 -5.10 -1.21
C ALA A 27 16.67 -5.13 0.02
N ASN A 28 16.86 -6.14 0.89
CA ASN A 28 16.10 -6.31 2.12
C ASN A 28 16.61 -5.42 3.26
N THR A 29 17.89 -5.04 3.24
CA THR A 29 18.55 -4.14 4.20
C THR A 29 18.24 -2.67 3.91
N THR A 30 16.95 -2.33 3.83
CA THR A 30 16.51 -0.94 3.62
C THR A 30 16.44 -0.20 4.95
N ALA A 31 16.82 1.08 4.92
CA ALA A 31 16.65 1.98 6.05
C ALA A 31 15.18 1.98 6.52
N PRO A 32 14.94 2.08 7.85
CA PRO A 32 13.60 2.07 8.41
C PRO A 32 12.74 3.18 7.79
N GLY A 33 11.51 2.84 7.42
CA GLY A 33 10.55 3.78 6.84
C GLY A 33 10.71 4.03 5.33
N LYS A 34 11.78 3.54 4.67
CA LYS A 34 11.95 3.68 3.22
C LYS A 34 10.99 2.77 2.44
N TYR A 35 10.91 1.51 2.83
CA TYR A 35 9.98 0.50 2.29
C TYR A 35 9.39 -0.33 3.45
N PRO A 36 8.57 0.29 4.32
CA PRO A 36 7.96 -0.43 5.43
C PRO A 36 7.02 -1.51 4.90
N ILE A 37 6.80 -2.53 5.73
CA ILE A 37 5.92 -3.66 5.41
C ILE A 37 4.82 -3.73 6.44
N ARG A 38 3.60 -3.50 6.02
CA ARG A 38 2.40 -3.73 6.81
C ARG A 38 1.98 -5.19 6.70
N GLN A 39 1.78 -5.86 7.83
CA GLN A 39 1.33 -7.26 7.85
C GLN A 39 0.23 -7.43 8.89
N THR A 40 -0.90 -7.98 8.47
CA THR A 40 -1.94 -8.44 9.40
C THR A 40 -1.65 -9.88 9.81
N ILE A 41 -1.58 -10.12 11.12
CA ILE A 41 -1.28 -11.41 11.73
C ILE A 41 -2.27 -11.68 12.86
N ASN A 42 -2.50 -12.95 13.17
CA ASN A 42 -3.29 -13.34 14.32
C ASN A 42 -2.35 -13.52 15.52
N ILE A 43 -2.49 -12.65 16.53
CA ILE A 43 -1.78 -12.74 17.80
C ILE A 43 -2.82 -12.97 18.89
N ASP A 44 -2.67 -14.07 19.63
CA ASP A 44 -3.48 -14.38 20.81
C ASP A 44 -4.99 -14.35 20.52
N GLY A 45 -5.38 -14.92 19.37
CA GLY A 45 -6.77 -14.96 18.90
C GLY A 45 -7.30 -13.65 18.29
N LYS A 46 -6.48 -12.59 18.25
CA LYS A 46 -6.86 -11.28 17.70
C LYS A 46 -6.11 -10.97 16.42
N SER A 47 -6.84 -10.57 15.39
CA SER A 47 -6.25 -10.02 14.17
C SER A 47 -5.63 -8.65 14.47
N THR A 48 -4.32 -8.54 14.30
CA THR A 48 -3.53 -7.34 14.60
C THR A 48 -2.68 -7.00 13.39
N THR A 49 -2.68 -5.72 13.00
CA THR A 49 -1.79 -5.25 11.94
C THR A 49 -0.53 -4.64 12.55
N ILE A 50 0.63 -5.19 12.19
CA ILE A 50 1.94 -4.66 12.54
C ILE A 50 2.54 -3.95 11.33
N ASN A 51 3.16 -2.79 11.56
CA ASN A 51 3.97 -2.08 10.57
C ASN A 51 5.45 -2.36 10.85
N TRP A 52 6.04 -3.28 10.08
CA TRP A 52 7.47 -3.56 10.14
C TRP A 52 8.26 -2.40 9.49
N PRO A 53 9.25 -1.81 10.18
CA PRO A 53 9.97 -0.65 9.66
C PRO A 53 10.75 -0.92 8.36
N SER A 54 11.20 -2.15 8.13
CA SER A 54 11.89 -2.57 6.90
C SER A 54 11.63 -4.05 6.58
N SER A 55 12.09 -4.50 5.41
CA SER A 55 12.01 -5.91 5.02
C SER A 55 12.79 -6.83 5.96
N GLU A 56 13.91 -6.38 6.52
CA GLU A 56 14.71 -7.16 7.46
C GLU A 56 13.96 -7.41 8.79
N HIS A 57 13.26 -6.39 9.30
CA HIS A 57 12.36 -6.56 10.46
C HIS A 57 11.29 -7.61 10.18
N ALA A 58 10.60 -7.48 9.05
CA ALA A 58 9.52 -8.39 8.67
C ALA A 58 10.03 -9.83 8.49
N PHE A 59 11.23 -9.99 7.91
CA PHE A 59 11.87 -11.29 7.70
C PHE A 59 12.19 -12.00 9.01
N HIS A 60 12.81 -11.31 9.96
CA HIS A 60 13.09 -11.88 11.28
C HIS A 60 11.82 -12.13 12.09
N ALA A 61 10.80 -11.29 11.93
CA ALA A 61 9.50 -11.52 12.54
C ALA A 61 8.81 -12.79 12.01
N GLN A 62 8.98 -13.15 10.72
CA GLN A 62 8.38 -14.39 10.18
C GLN A 62 8.90 -15.64 10.90
N LYS A 63 10.17 -15.67 11.32
CA LYS A 63 10.73 -16.81 12.09
C LYS A 63 9.94 -17.04 13.38
N ILE A 64 9.65 -15.96 14.10
CA ILE A 64 8.92 -15.99 15.36
C ILE A 64 7.44 -16.32 15.12
N LEU A 65 6.83 -15.78 14.06
CA LEU A 65 5.46 -16.10 13.68
C LEU A 65 5.28 -17.58 13.35
N HIS A 66 6.21 -18.15 12.58
CA HIS A 66 6.24 -19.57 12.26
C HIS A 66 6.35 -20.44 13.52
N LEU A 67 7.25 -20.08 14.44
CA LEU A 67 7.37 -20.80 15.70
C LEU A 67 6.09 -20.70 16.55
N LYS A 68 5.43 -19.54 16.58
CA LYS A 68 4.12 -19.38 17.25
C LYS A 68 3.07 -20.30 16.65
N GLU A 69 3.01 -20.41 15.33
CA GLU A 69 2.08 -21.33 14.66
C GLU A 69 2.38 -22.79 15.02
N LYS A 70 3.65 -23.19 14.93
CA LYS A 70 4.15 -24.54 15.21
C LYS A 70 3.85 -25.02 16.64
N LEU A 71 3.97 -24.14 17.63
CA LEU A 71 3.73 -24.48 19.04
C LEU A 71 2.24 -24.55 19.41
N GLY A 72 1.35 -23.97 18.60
CA GLY A 72 -0.08 -23.88 18.88
C GLY A 72 -0.45 -22.81 19.92
N ALA A 73 -1.70 -22.34 19.86
CA ALA A 73 -2.16 -21.15 20.58
C ALA A 73 -2.13 -21.23 22.11
N THR A 74 -2.09 -22.44 22.68
CA THR A 74 -2.10 -22.68 24.14
C THR A 74 -0.70 -22.83 24.75
N HIS A 75 0.36 -22.85 23.93
CA HIS A 75 1.71 -23.06 24.43
C HIS A 75 2.17 -21.90 25.35
N PRO A 76 2.81 -22.17 26.51
CA PRO A 76 3.21 -21.12 27.45
C PRO A 76 4.16 -20.05 26.87
N ALA A 77 4.92 -20.41 25.84
CA ALA A 77 5.85 -19.49 25.16
C ALA A 77 5.17 -18.43 24.26
N GLN A 78 3.86 -18.55 23.97
CA GLN A 78 3.16 -17.65 23.04
C GLN A 78 3.31 -16.17 23.42
N GLN A 79 3.17 -15.85 24.70
CA GLN A 79 3.28 -14.48 25.20
C GLN A 79 4.69 -13.92 25.02
N THR A 80 5.73 -14.71 25.32
CA THR A 80 7.13 -14.30 25.15
C THR A 80 7.45 -14.05 23.68
N LEU A 81 6.99 -14.94 22.78
CA LEU A 81 7.16 -14.74 21.33
C LEU A 81 6.41 -13.50 20.83
N THR A 82 5.21 -13.20 21.37
CA THR A 82 4.48 -11.96 21.08
C THR A 82 5.29 -10.72 21.52
N LYS A 83 5.91 -10.73 22.71
CA LYS A 83 6.78 -9.63 23.16
C LYS A 83 7.95 -9.41 22.21
N MET A 84 8.60 -10.49 21.76
CA MET A 84 9.70 -10.41 20.80
C MET A 84 9.25 -9.75 19.49
N LEU A 85 8.07 -10.09 18.96
CA LEU A 85 7.51 -9.46 17.76
C LEU A 85 7.33 -7.94 17.93
N TYR A 86 6.81 -7.51 19.07
CA TYR A 86 6.65 -6.08 19.34
C TYR A 86 7.99 -5.36 19.52
N GLU A 87 9.01 -6.02 20.11
CA GLU A 87 10.36 -5.45 20.23
C GLU A 87 11.05 -5.31 18.87
N ILE A 88 10.85 -6.26 17.95
CA ILE A 88 11.25 -6.11 16.54
C ILE A 88 10.54 -4.89 15.93
N ALA A 89 9.21 -4.82 16.03
CA ALA A 89 8.43 -3.74 15.42
C ALA A 89 8.78 -2.34 15.97
N ALA A 90 9.19 -2.25 17.23
CA ALA A 90 9.55 -1.00 17.90
C ALA A 90 10.94 -0.48 17.55
N THR A 91 11.78 -1.27 16.86
CA THR A 91 13.13 -0.84 16.48
C THR A 91 13.06 0.25 15.42
N ASN A 92 13.61 1.44 15.70
CA ASN A 92 13.53 2.62 14.82
C ASN A 92 14.80 2.89 14.00
N LYS A 93 15.73 1.94 13.98
CA LYS A 93 17.01 2.00 13.27
C LYS A 93 17.08 0.91 12.20
N GLU A 94 18.15 0.94 11.40
CA GLU A 94 18.47 -0.18 10.52
C GLU A 94 18.55 -1.47 11.35
N TYR A 95 17.84 -2.50 10.89
CA TYR A 95 17.79 -3.79 11.56
C TYR A 95 18.83 -4.69 10.95
N LEU A 96 19.81 -5.07 11.74
CA LEU A 96 20.92 -5.92 11.34
C LEU A 96 20.84 -7.24 12.10
N PRO A 97 20.99 -8.39 11.44
CA PRO A 97 20.86 -9.69 12.09
C PRO A 97 21.75 -9.85 13.33
N ARG A 98 23.02 -9.43 13.23
CA ARG A 98 24.01 -9.60 14.30
C ARG A 98 23.88 -8.59 15.44
N GLU A 99 23.33 -7.40 15.15
CA GLU A 99 23.26 -6.32 16.14
C GLU A 99 21.88 -6.23 16.81
N ASN A 100 20.84 -6.80 16.20
CA ASN A 100 19.47 -6.64 16.68
C ASN A 100 18.79 -7.99 16.90
N TYR A 101 18.75 -8.87 15.90
CA TYR A 101 18.07 -10.15 16.04
C TYR A 101 18.79 -11.12 16.98
N ASP A 102 20.11 -11.30 16.80
CA ASP A 102 20.88 -12.23 17.62
C ASP A 102 20.82 -11.84 19.13
N PRO A 103 21.05 -10.56 19.51
CA PRO A 103 20.88 -10.14 20.90
C PRO A 103 19.44 -10.28 21.41
N LEU A 104 18.43 -9.98 20.59
CA LEU A 104 17.02 -10.15 20.95
C LEU A 104 16.72 -11.61 21.30
N VAL A 105 17.10 -12.55 20.44
CA VAL A 105 16.86 -13.97 20.68
C VAL A 105 17.56 -14.40 21.97
N ASN A 106 18.85 -14.09 22.12
CA ASN A 106 19.62 -14.47 23.29
C ASN A 106 19.05 -13.89 24.60
N LYS A 107 18.52 -12.66 24.57
CA LYS A 107 17.84 -12.03 25.70
C LYS A 107 16.64 -12.85 26.19
N TYR A 108 15.87 -13.46 25.27
CA TYR A 108 14.64 -14.19 25.62
C TYR A 108 14.83 -15.70 25.82
N ILE A 109 16.00 -16.28 25.51
CA ILE A 109 16.27 -17.71 25.73
C ILE A 109 15.94 -18.18 27.17
N PRO A 110 16.36 -17.49 28.25
CA PRO A 110 16.04 -17.93 29.60
C PRO A 110 14.52 -18.00 29.88
N GLU A 111 13.76 -16.99 29.44
CA GLU A 111 12.29 -16.96 29.60
C GLU A 111 11.65 -18.08 28.77
N LEU A 112 12.07 -18.26 27.51
CA LEU A 112 11.58 -19.31 26.64
C LEU A 112 11.85 -20.71 27.19
N ASN A 113 13.00 -20.93 27.82
CA ASN A 113 13.34 -22.19 28.47
C ASN A 113 12.48 -22.48 29.69
N GLN A 114 12.19 -21.45 30.51
CA GLN A 114 11.21 -21.57 31.60
C GLN A 114 9.79 -21.88 31.09
N LYS A 115 9.49 -21.56 29.82
CA LYS A 115 8.22 -21.88 29.14
C LYS A 115 8.26 -23.20 28.36
N GLY A 116 9.25 -24.06 28.61
CA GLY A 116 9.30 -25.42 28.10
C GLY A 116 10.05 -25.59 26.77
N LEU A 117 10.68 -24.54 26.23
CA LEU A 117 11.61 -24.70 25.11
C LEU A 117 12.97 -25.17 25.63
N SER A 118 13.77 -25.84 24.80
CA SER A 118 15.12 -26.32 25.16
C SER A 118 16.15 -25.68 24.24
N LEU A 119 16.43 -24.41 24.49
CA LEU A 119 17.27 -23.55 23.66
C LEU A 119 18.61 -23.29 24.37
N THR A 120 19.71 -23.42 23.65
CA THR A 120 21.05 -23.14 24.16
C THR A 120 21.61 -21.83 23.64
N ASP A 121 21.27 -21.49 22.39
CA ASP A 121 21.73 -20.28 21.71
C ASP A 121 20.77 -19.87 20.58
N LYS A 122 21.10 -18.78 19.91
CA LYS A 122 20.38 -18.31 18.71
C LYS A 122 20.32 -19.33 17.58
N LYS A 123 21.32 -20.22 17.42
CA LYS A 123 21.29 -21.25 16.35
C LYS A 123 20.23 -22.30 16.66
N SER A 124 20.14 -22.75 17.92
CA SER A 124 19.09 -23.66 18.39
C SER A 124 17.68 -23.06 18.22
N PHE A 125 17.55 -21.74 18.43
CA PHE A 125 16.28 -21.03 18.17
C PHE A 125 15.94 -20.98 16.68
N ASP A 126 16.89 -20.63 15.82
CA ASP A 126 16.67 -20.63 14.37
C ASP A 126 16.35 -22.04 13.85
N ALA A 127 16.98 -23.09 14.37
CA ALA A 127 16.67 -24.47 14.03
C ALA A 127 15.25 -24.86 14.46
N LEU A 128 14.82 -24.43 15.65
CA LEU A 128 13.44 -24.65 16.12
C LEU A 128 12.40 -23.96 15.21
N CYS A 129 12.77 -22.82 14.62
CA CYS A 129 11.98 -22.09 13.62
C CYS A 129 12.12 -22.66 12.19
N ASP A 130 12.80 -23.80 11.99
CA ASP A 130 13.10 -24.40 10.69
C ASP A 130 13.84 -23.43 9.75
N ALA A 131 14.71 -22.60 10.34
CA ALA A 131 15.32 -21.42 9.71
C ALA A 131 16.87 -21.40 9.78
N ASP A 132 17.49 -22.55 9.98
CA ASP A 132 18.94 -22.72 10.19
C ASP A 132 19.72 -23.15 8.94
N TYR A 133 19.07 -23.21 7.76
CA TYR A 133 19.74 -23.49 6.49
C TYR A 133 20.88 -22.50 6.19
N HIS A 134 22.03 -23.05 5.79
CA HIS A 134 23.14 -22.30 5.21
C HIS A 134 23.80 -23.12 4.10
N ALA A 135 23.97 -22.55 2.91
CA ALA A 135 24.45 -23.28 1.73
C ALA A 135 25.78 -24.00 1.98
N GLN A 136 26.70 -23.36 2.71
CA GLN A 136 28.02 -23.93 3.04
C GLN A 136 28.10 -24.65 4.40
N TYR A 137 27.51 -24.08 5.45
CA TYR A 137 27.75 -24.54 6.83
C TYR A 137 26.65 -25.44 7.38
N ASN A 138 25.45 -25.43 6.78
CA ASN A 138 24.32 -26.27 7.19
C ASN A 138 23.37 -26.53 6.00
N PRO A 139 23.81 -27.26 4.97
CA PRO A 139 23.04 -27.43 3.74
C PRO A 139 21.77 -28.29 3.91
N GLN A 140 21.69 -29.04 5.01
CA GLN A 140 20.54 -29.88 5.39
C GLN A 140 19.62 -29.21 6.42
N GLY A 141 19.93 -27.98 6.84
CA GLY A 141 19.09 -27.22 7.78
C GLY A 141 17.72 -26.88 7.21
N GLY A 142 16.81 -26.47 8.09
CA GLY A 142 15.46 -26.02 7.75
C GLY A 142 15.49 -24.83 6.78
N ARG A 143 14.70 -24.95 5.70
CA ARG A 143 14.69 -24.00 4.58
C ARG A 143 13.53 -23.01 4.62
N GLU A 144 12.82 -22.91 5.74
CA GLU A 144 11.63 -22.07 5.85
C GLU A 144 11.95 -20.57 5.69
N THR A 145 13.21 -20.19 5.90
CA THR A 145 13.75 -18.86 5.54
C THR A 145 13.40 -18.44 4.11
N SER A 146 13.37 -19.35 3.14
CA SER A 146 12.98 -19.02 1.76
C SER A 146 11.51 -18.63 1.67
N ASN A 147 10.62 -19.31 2.39
CA ASN A 147 9.20 -18.99 2.43
C ASN A 147 8.93 -17.69 3.20
N PHE A 148 9.67 -17.45 4.28
CA PHE A 148 9.65 -16.16 4.99
C PHE A 148 10.01 -15.00 4.05
N MET A 149 11.09 -15.14 3.28
CA MET A 149 11.48 -14.11 2.33
C MET A 149 10.48 -13.96 1.17
N ARG A 150 9.91 -15.06 0.65
CA ARG A 150 8.81 -15.00 -0.32
C ARG A 150 7.65 -14.17 0.21
N LYS A 151 7.24 -14.40 1.46
CA LYS A 151 6.15 -13.64 2.08
C LYS A 151 6.51 -12.15 2.22
N VAL A 152 7.73 -11.84 2.65
CA VAL A 152 8.23 -10.47 2.79
C VAL A 152 8.29 -9.76 1.43
N VAL A 153 8.83 -10.40 0.40
CA VAL A 153 8.89 -9.85 -0.97
C VAL A 153 7.49 -9.65 -1.52
N GLN A 154 6.59 -10.62 -1.36
CA GLN A 154 5.19 -10.47 -1.76
C GLN A 154 4.57 -9.22 -1.12
N LEU A 155 4.63 -9.09 0.21
CA LEU A 155 4.04 -7.96 0.92
C LEU A 155 4.68 -6.63 0.49
N LYS A 156 6.00 -6.61 0.30
CA LYS A 156 6.74 -5.43 -0.18
C LYS A 156 6.25 -5.01 -1.57
N LEU A 157 6.16 -5.94 -2.52
CA LEU A 157 5.71 -5.61 -3.88
C LEU A 157 4.21 -5.25 -3.92
N GLU A 158 3.37 -5.87 -3.09
CA GLU A 158 1.96 -5.51 -2.96
C GLU A 158 1.78 -4.05 -2.53
N GLN A 159 2.62 -3.57 -1.61
CA GLN A 159 2.51 -2.25 -0.99
C GLN A 159 3.30 -1.14 -1.72
N HIS A 160 4.23 -1.52 -2.60
CA HIS A 160 5.11 -0.57 -3.29
C HIS A 160 4.97 -0.70 -4.82
N PRO A 161 3.97 -0.04 -5.45
CA PRO A 161 3.60 -0.24 -6.86
C PRO A 161 4.73 0.00 -7.86
N ASN A 162 5.63 0.95 -7.59
CA ASN A 162 6.79 1.20 -8.45
C ASN A 162 7.75 0.01 -8.43
N LEU A 163 8.02 -0.54 -7.25
CA LEU A 163 8.88 -1.71 -7.10
C LEU A 163 8.23 -2.96 -7.73
N ARG A 164 6.91 -3.10 -7.58
CA ARG A 164 6.10 -4.12 -8.27
C ARG A 164 6.26 -4.03 -9.78
N ALA A 165 6.14 -2.82 -10.33
CA ALA A 165 6.31 -2.59 -11.77
C ALA A 165 7.72 -2.93 -12.23
N THR A 166 8.75 -2.61 -11.44
CA THR A 166 10.14 -3.00 -11.72
C THR A 166 10.30 -4.53 -11.73
N ALA A 167 9.77 -5.25 -10.74
CA ALA A 167 9.84 -6.72 -10.70
C ALA A 167 9.10 -7.36 -11.88
N MET A 168 7.91 -6.89 -12.22
CA MET A 168 7.17 -7.35 -13.40
C MET A 168 7.90 -7.04 -14.71
N ALA A 169 8.59 -5.90 -14.79
CA ALA A 169 9.40 -5.56 -15.96
C ALA A 169 10.61 -6.49 -16.09
N CYS A 170 11.29 -6.83 -14.99
CA CYS A 170 12.34 -7.87 -15.01
C CYS A 170 11.81 -9.21 -15.54
N ALA A 171 10.65 -9.65 -15.06
CA ALA A 171 9.99 -10.88 -15.51
C ALA A 171 9.65 -10.86 -17.01
N ARG A 172 9.07 -9.75 -17.49
CA ARG A 172 8.68 -9.57 -18.90
C ARG A 172 9.88 -9.52 -19.82
N GLU A 173 10.96 -8.86 -19.40
CA GLU A 173 12.10 -8.54 -20.25
C GLU A 173 13.24 -9.57 -20.15
N GLY A 174 13.11 -10.53 -19.22
CA GLY A 174 14.07 -11.60 -18.98
C GLY A 174 15.34 -11.10 -18.30
N ILE A 175 15.19 -10.23 -17.30
CA ILE A 175 16.30 -9.65 -16.53
C ILE A 175 16.38 -10.36 -15.18
N MET A 176 17.50 -11.02 -14.90
CA MET A 176 17.76 -11.69 -13.61
C MET A 176 18.27 -10.69 -12.57
N PRO A 177 17.53 -10.42 -11.48
CA PRO A 177 18.06 -9.63 -10.37
C PRO A 177 19.18 -10.42 -9.66
N VAL A 178 20.29 -9.76 -9.35
CA VAL A 178 21.44 -10.37 -8.65
C VAL A 178 21.83 -9.52 -7.45
N GLU A 179 21.56 -9.99 -6.23
CA GLU A 179 22.01 -9.31 -5.02
C GLU A 179 23.54 -9.49 -4.91
N VAL A 180 24.26 -8.39 -4.68
CA VAL A 180 25.72 -8.36 -4.62
C VAL A 180 26.18 -8.24 -3.17
N SER A 181 26.96 -9.22 -2.69
CA SER A 181 27.45 -9.21 -1.31
C SER A 181 28.84 -9.82 -1.23
N ARG A 182 29.71 -9.21 -0.41
CA ARG A 182 31.03 -9.76 -0.09
C ARG A 182 30.96 -10.93 0.90
N PHE A 183 29.86 -11.06 1.65
CA PHE A 183 29.77 -11.99 2.78
C PHE A 183 28.64 -13.01 2.66
N ASP A 184 27.57 -12.69 1.94
CA ASP A 184 26.37 -13.53 1.88
C ASP A 184 26.42 -14.46 0.67
N VAL A 185 26.31 -15.76 0.91
CA VAL A 185 26.29 -16.81 -0.12
C VAL A 185 24.92 -17.47 -0.27
N ASN A 186 23.96 -17.13 0.58
CA ASN A 186 22.58 -17.63 0.51
C ASN A 186 21.72 -16.65 -0.30
N TRP A 187 21.65 -15.40 0.15
CA TRP A 187 20.75 -14.40 -0.44
C TRP A 187 21.33 -13.68 -1.64
N ALA A 188 22.66 -13.73 -1.80
CA ALA A 188 23.41 -13.01 -2.82
C ALA A 188 24.27 -13.94 -3.69
N SER A 189 24.88 -13.39 -4.75
CA SER A 189 25.86 -14.10 -5.58
C SER A 189 27.18 -14.40 -4.85
N GLY A 190 27.44 -13.68 -3.75
CA GLY A 190 28.56 -13.91 -2.85
C GLY A 190 29.93 -13.45 -3.37
N PRO A 191 30.99 -13.61 -2.55
CA PRO A 191 32.31 -13.06 -2.84
C PRO A 191 32.92 -13.60 -4.14
N ASN A 192 32.67 -14.86 -4.47
CA ASN A 192 33.22 -15.55 -5.65
C ASN A 192 32.19 -15.82 -6.76
N GLY A 193 30.98 -15.26 -6.65
CA GLY A 193 29.91 -15.43 -7.64
C GLY A 193 29.26 -16.81 -7.65
N LYS A 194 29.53 -17.65 -6.64
CA LYS A 194 28.96 -19.01 -6.51
C LYS A 194 27.82 -19.12 -5.51
N GLY A 195 27.44 -18.03 -4.86
CA GLY A 195 26.29 -17.96 -3.96
C GLY A 195 24.96 -18.25 -4.67
N GLU A 196 23.94 -18.55 -3.87
CA GLU A 196 22.63 -19.03 -4.33
C GLU A 196 21.72 -17.91 -4.84
N ASN A 197 21.99 -16.64 -4.53
CA ASN A 197 21.18 -15.48 -4.96
C ASN A 197 19.67 -15.68 -4.74
N LEU A 198 19.30 -16.28 -3.59
CA LEU A 198 17.90 -16.62 -3.30
C LEU A 198 16.99 -15.38 -3.33
N LEU A 199 17.51 -14.19 -2.95
CA LEU A 199 16.71 -12.96 -2.96
C LEU A 199 16.34 -12.57 -4.39
N GLY A 200 17.31 -12.53 -5.31
CA GLY A 200 17.06 -12.20 -6.71
C GLY A 200 16.13 -13.19 -7.40
N ILE A 201 16.28 -14.49 -7.10
CA ILE A 201 15.39 -15.56 -7.56
C ILE A 201 13.95 -15.31 -7.09
N ILE A 202 13.74 -15.08 -5.79
CA ILE A 202 12.41 -14.87 -5.20
C ILE A 202 11.73 -13.61 -5.76
N ILE A 203 12.48 -12.53 -5.98
CA ILE A 203 11.95 -11.31 -6.61
C ILE A 203 11.42 -11.61 -8.01
N LEU A 204 12.17 -12.39 -8.79
CA LEU A 204 11.76 -12.76 -10.14
C LEU A 204 10.60 -13.78 -10.13
N GLU A 205 10.56 -14.71 -9.18
CA GLU A 205 9.42 -15.62 -8.95
C GLU A 205 8.12 -14.84 -8.71
N GLU A 206 8.15 -13.84 -7.81
CA GLU A 206 6.97 -13.01 -7.54
C GLU A 206 6.62 -12.10 -8.73
N GLY A 207 7.62 -11.56 -9.43
CA GLY A 207 7.43 -10.84 -10.70
C GLY A 207 6.73 -11.69 -11.76
N ASN A 208 7.14 -12.96 -11.92
CA ASN A 208 6.52 -13.92 -12.82
C ASN A 208 5.06 -14.20 -12.45
N LYS A 209 4.78 -14.38 -11.15
CA LYS A 209 3.41 -14.59 -10.66
C LYS A 209 2.51 -13.39 -10.98
N LEU A 210 2.97 -12.18 -10.69
CA LEU A 210 2.23 -10.94 -10.98
C LEU A 210 2.01 -10.73 -12.49
N LEU A 211 2.99 -11.09 -13.32
CA LEU A 211 2.89 -11.00 -14.77
C LEU A 211 1.84 -11.98 -15.34
N ARG A 212 1.80 -13.21 -14.83
CA ARG A 212 0.76 -14.19 -15.20
C ARG A 212 -0.64 -13.75 -14.77
N GLN A 213 -0.78 -13.13 -13.60
CA GLN A 213 -2.05 -12.55 -13.16
C GLN A 213 -2.54 -11.42 -14.07
N ALA A 214 -1.63 -10.73 -14.76
CA ALA A 214 -1.95 -9.73 -15.78
C ALA A 214 -2.19 -10.33 -17.18
N GLY A 215 -2.18 -11.66 -17.33
CA GLY A 215 -2.40 -12.35 -18.60
C GLY A 215 -1.17 -12.44 -19.52
N GLU A 216 0.02 -12.11 -19.00
CA GLU A 216 1.27 -12.13 -19.75
C GLU A 216 2.16 -13.34 -19.36
N GLN A 217 3.10 -13.71 -20.24
CA GLN A 217 4.05 -14.80 -19.98
C GLN A 217 5.44 -14.27 -19.61
N PRO A 218 6.11 -14.85 -18.60
CA PRO A 218 7.46 -14.44 -18.23
C PRO A 218 8.51 -14.95 -19.23
N ALA A 219 9.53 -14.12 -19.50
CA ALA A 219 10.65 -14.50 -20.35
C ALA A 219 11.60 -15.51 -19.67
N ILE A 220 11.62 -15.56 -18.33
CA ILE A 220 12.35 -16.56 -17.55
C ILE A 220 11.32 -17.34 -16.69
N PRO A 221 10.72 -18.43 -17.19
CA PRO A 221 9.68 -19.16 -16.46
C PRO A 221 10.15 -19.82 -15.16
N ASN A 222 11.42 -20.25 -15.12
CA ASN A 222 12.07 -20.90 -13.98
C ASN A 222 13.33 -20.10 -13.53
N PRO A 223 13.17 -19.11 -12.62
CA PRO A 223 14.26 -18.27 -12.15
C PRO A 223 15.43 -19.04 -11.53
N SER A 224 15.15 -20.08 -10.72
CA SER A 224 16.18 -20.88 -10.07
C SER A 224 17.08 -21.60 -11.08
N GLN A 225 16.47 -22.33 -12.03
CA GLN A 225 17.21 -23.02 -13.08
C GLN A 225 18.02 -22.04 -13.94
N ALA A 226 17.42 -20.90 -14.31
CA ALA A 226 18.11 -19.88 -15.08
C ALA A 226 19.33 -19.33 -14.32
N TYR A 227 19.19 -18.98 -13.04
CA TYR A 227 20.31 -18.50 -12.25
C TYR A 227 21.44 -19.54 -12.11
N HIS A 228 21.10 -20.82 -11.91
CA HIS A 228 22.09 -21.90 -11.88
C HIS A 228 22.91 -21.99 -13.18
N GLN A 229 22.29 -21.78 -14.35
CA GLN A 229 22.99 -21.75 -15.63
C GLN A 229 23.86 -20.49 -15.78
N ILE A 230 23.39 -19.33 -15.30
CA ILE A 230 24.13 -18.07 -15.36
C ILE A 230 25.40 -18.17 -14.50
N LYS A 231 25.30 -18.64 -13.24
CA LYS A 231 26.43 -18.70 -12.30
C LYS A 231 27.55 -19.69 -12.71
N GLN A 232 27.26 -20.60 -13.62
CA GLN A 232 28.25 -21.51 -14.21
C GLN A 232 29.09 -20.84 -15.31
N ASN A 233 28.50 -19.89 -16.05
CA ASN A 233 29.07 -19.37 -17.30
C ASN A 233 29.48 -17.89 -17.21
N GLN A 234 29.36 -17.27 -16.04
CA GLN A 234 29.63 -15.84 -15.83
C GLN A 234 30.31 -15.59 -14.50
N ASP A 235 31.15 -14.56 -14.46
CA ASP A 235 31.67 -14.01 -13.22
C ASP A 235 30.63 -13.10 -12.58
N LEU A 236 30.01 -13.61 -11.51
CA LEU A 236 29.03 -12.90 -10.69
C LEU A 236 29.61 -12.52 -9.31
N SER A 237 30.94 -12.51 -9.17
CA SER A 237 31.61 -12.17 -7.92
C SER A 237 31.27 -10.75 -7.46
N HIS A 238 31.40 -10.54 -6.15
CA HIS A 238 31.23 -9.22 -5.56
C HIS A 238 32.08 -8.17 -6.29
N ASP A 239 33.37 -8.44 -6.47
CA ASP A 239 34.30 -7.47 -7.04
C ASP A 239 34.02 -7.19 -8.52
N ALA A 240 33.48 -8.16 -9.27
CA ALA A 240 33.04 -7.96 -10.65
C ALA A 240 31.77 -7.10 -10.78
N LEU A 241 30.89 -7.11 -9.78
CA LEU A 241 29.56 -6.46 -9.87
C LEU A 241 29.43 -5.17 -9.06
N VAL A 242 30.18 -5.00 -7.96
CA VAL A 242 30.02 -3.85 -7.05
C VAL A 242 30.30 -2.51 -7.72
N GLY A 243 31.23 -2.47 -8.68
CA GLY A 243 31.56 -1.26 -9.43
C GLY A 243 30.53 -0.87 -10.50
N VAL A 244 29.56 -1.74 -10.80
CA VAL A 244 28.58 -1.57 -11.88
C VAL A 244 27.14 -1.62 -11.38
N LEU A 245 26.89 -1.38 -10.10
CA LEU A 245 25.52 -1.32 -9.53
C LEU A 245 24.68 -0.20 -10.14
N LYS A 246 25.29 0.93 -10.48
CA LYS A 246 24.60 2.10 -11.04
C LYS A 246 24.52 2.00 -12.57
N PRO A 247 23.31 2.08 -13.16
CA PRO A 247 23.18 2.13 -14.61
C PRO A 247 23.96 3.29 -15.24
N GLN A 248 24.91 2.97 -16.13
CA GLN A 248 25.70 3.93 -16.90
C GLN A 248 25.79 3.48 -18.36
N LYS A 249 25.76 4.42 -19.31
CA LYS A 249 25.67 4.11 -20.76
C LYS A 249 26.81 3.23 -21.30
N ASN A 250 27.98 3.26 -20.66
CA ASN A 250 29.17 2.51 -21.08
C ASN A 250 29.18 1.06 -20.57
N THR A 251 28.40 0.74 -19.55
CA THR A 251 28.39 -0.59 -18.92
C THR A 251 27.03 -1.28 -19.00
N TRP A 252 25.95 -0.50 -19.08
CA TRP A 252 24.57 -0.97 -19.14
C TRP A 252 23.94 -0.69 -20.49
N VAL A 253 23.03 -1.57 -20.90
CA VAL A 253 22.05 -1.25 -21.94
C VAL A 253 20.97 -0.40 -21.30
N ILE A 254 20.87 0.86 -21.70
CA ILE A 254 19.86 1.82 -21.23
C ILE A 254 18.85 2.07 -22.36
N PRO A 255 17.62 1.55 -22.25
CA PRO A 255 16.58 1.74 -23.26
C PRO A 255 16.23 3.22 -23.47
N SER A 256 15.98 3.61 -24.73
CA SER A 256 15.67 5.01 -25.11
C SER A 256 14.41 5.60 -24.48
N LYS A 257 13.52 4.78 -23.89
CA LYS A 257 12.32 5.20 -23.14
C LYS A 257 12.49 5.19 -21.62
N PHE A 258 13.71 5.00 -21.10
CA PHE A 258 13.96 5.04 -19.66
C PHE A 258 14.02 6.49 -19.17
N ASN A 259 12.86 7.09 -18.90
CA ASN A 259 12.76 8.29 -18.09
C ASN A 259 12.69 7.85 -16.63
N SER A 260 13.79 7.96 -15.88
CA SER A 260 13.78 7.80 -14.42
C SER A 260 12.70 8.71 -13.82
N PRO A 261 11.70 8.18 -13.11
CA PRO A 261 10.99 8.99 -12.14
C PRO A 261 12.04 9.42 -11.12
N GLN A 262 12.35 10.72 -11.04
CA GLN A 262 13.11 11.22 -9.90
C GLN A 262 12.29 10.88 -8.65
N ALA A 263 12.83 10.04 -7.77
CA ALA A 263 12.30 9.92 -6.43
C ALA A 263 12.29 11.33 -5.81
N PRO A 264 11.21 11.77 -5.13
CA PRO A 264 11.23 13.03 -4.41
C PRO A 264 12.42 13.00 -3.45
N ASN A 265 13.25 14.04 -3.53
CA ASN A 265 14.50 14.16 -2.80
C ASN A 265 14.20 14.37 -1.30
N THR A 266 13.91 13.29 -0.57
CA THR A 266 13.56 13.32 0.86
C THR A 266 14.79 13.39 1.77
N PHE A 267 16.01 13.29 1.21
CA PHE A 267 17.27 13.36 1.94
C PHE A 267 17.42 14.66 2.75
N ASN A 268 17.06 15.82 2.18
CA ASN A 268 17.25 17.12 2.83
C ASN A 268 16.26 17.42 3.99
N LYS A 269 15.20 16.63 4.18
CA LYS A 269 14.18 16.92 5.20
C LYS A 269 14.49 16.24 6.54
N TRP A 270 15.16 15.09 6.52
CA TRP A 270 15.47 14.31 7.72
C TRP A 270 16.79 14.73 8.41
N ASP A 271 17.80 15.16 7.65
CA ASP A 271 19.05 15.69 8.24
C ASP A 271 18.83 16.98 9.04
N LYS A 272 17.86 17.80 8.62
CA LYS A 272 17.43 19.00 9.36
C LYS A 272 16.64 18.68 10.64
N LEU A 273 16.02 17.51 10.73
CA LEU A 273 15.34 17.02 11.93
C LEU A 273 16.34 16.44 12.94
N ASN A 274 17.37 15.73 12.46
CA ASN A 274 18.41 15.14 13.32
C ASN A 274 19.38 16.19 13.89
N ALA A 275 19.71 17.24 13.12
CA ALA A 275 20.53 18.35 13.62
C ALA A 275 19.86 19.17 14.75
N ARG A 276 18.52 19.16 14.83
CA ARG A 276 17.76 19.80 15.93
C ARG A 276 17.62 18.91 17.17
N ALA A 277 17.72 17.59 17.04
CA ALA A 277 17.63 16.65 18.14
C ALA A 277 18.95 16.53 18.94
N ALA A 278 20.08 16.88 18.35
CA ALA A 278 21.40 16.79 18.97
C ALA A 278 21.76 17.97 19.92
N GLN A 279 20.88 18.97 20.09
CA GLN A 279 21.17 20.20 20.85
C GLN A 279 20.34 20.40 22.14
N SER A 280 19.62 19.40 22.65
CA SER A 280 18.93 19.54 23.94
C SER A 280 18.98 18.26 24.78
N ASN A 281 19.47 18.43 26.01
CA ASN A 281 19.65 17.45 27.09
C ASN A 281 18.31 16.83 27.56
N PRO A 282 18.29 15.81 28.44
CA PRO A 282 17.58 14.56 28.24
C PRO A 282 16.44 14.45 29.23
N ASP A 283 15.27 15.00 28.91
CA ASP A 283 14.06 14.69 29.66
C ASP A 283 13.03 14.02 28.76
N PHE A 284 12.64 12.85 29.24
CA PHE A 284 11.57 12.00 28.75
C PHE A 284 10.36 12.83 28.29
N ILE A 285 10.10 12.82 26.98
CA ILE A 285 8.77 13.17 26.45
C ILE A 285 8.20 11.92 25.78
N LEU A 286 7.24 11.34 26.50
CA LEU A 286 6.25 10.42 25.97
C LEU A 286 5.61 11.07 24.72
N PHE A 287 5.96 10.61 23.53
CA PHE A 287 5.41 11.15 22.30
C PHE A 287 3.90 10.91 22.26
N LYS A 288 3.12 11.98 22.47
CA LYS A 288 1.68 12.01 22.21
C LYS A 288 1.44 11.96 20.69
N PRO A 289 0.44 11.21 20.20
CA PRO A 289 0.28 10.84 18.79
C PRO A 289 -0.43 11.93 17.96
N GLU A 290 0.02 13.18 17.98
CA GLU A 290 -0.65 14.27 17.25
C GLU A 290 0.24 15.12 16.33
N ALA A 291 1.55 14.85 16.22
CA ALA A 291 2.47 15.70 15.45
C ALA A 291 2.93 15.12 14.08
N ALA A 292 2.15 14.23 13.45
CA ALA A 292 2.33 13.88 12.03
C ALA A 292 1.11 14.38 11.23
N ILE A 293 1.04 15.71 11.05
CA ILE A 293 0.14 16.32 10.08
C ILE A 293 0.59 15.84 8.69
N ASN A 294 -0.06 14.78 8.21
CA ASN A 294 -0.13 14.46 6.80
C ASN A 294 -0.70 15.69 6.10
N GLN A 295 0.04 16.33 5.20
CA GLN A 295 -0.54 17.33 4.31
C GLN A 295 -1.63 16.64 3.50
N MET A 296 -2.89 16.91 3.86
CA MET A 296 -4.06 16.47 3.10
C MET A 296 -4.10 17.25 1.77
N LEU A 297 -4.27 16.55 0.65
CA LEU A 297 -4.36 17.19 -0.67
C LEU A 297 -5.59 18.08 -0.75
N SER A 298 -5.44 19.31 -1.26
CA SER A 298 -6.58 20.18 -1.55
C SER A 298 -7.58 19.52 -2.51
N LYS A 299 -8.84 19.98 -2.51
CA LYS A 299 -9.89 19.54 -3.46
C LYS A 299 -9.38 19.52 -4.90
N ASN A 300 -8.72 20.61 -5.31
CA ASN A 300 -8.16 20.76 -6.66
C ASN A 300 -7.09 19.73 -6.99
N GLU A 301 -6.24 19.35 -6.03
CA GLU A 301 -5.22 18.32 -6.23
C GLU A 301 -5.82 16.93 -6.37
N ILE A 302 -6.88 16.64 -5.59
CA ILE A 302 -7.64 15.39 -5.69
C ILE A 302 -8.30 15.30 -7.07
N GLU A 303 -9.03 16.33 -7.50
CA GLU A 303 -9.68 16.36 -8.81
C GLU A 303 -8.69 16.25 -9.97
N LYS A 304 -7.52 16.89 -9.85
CA LYS A 304 -6.44 16.79 -10.85
C LYS A 304 -5.89 15.37 -10.96
N ALA A 305 -5.76 14.66 -9.84
CA ALA A 305 -5.36 13.26 -9.84
C ALA A 305 -6.44 12.39 -10.52
N LEU A 306 -7.71 12.58 -10.16
CA LEU A 306 -8.81 11.80 -10.73
C LEU A 306 -9.00 12.04 -12.23
N LYS A 307 -8.79 13.27 -12.73
CA LYS A 307 -8.78 13.57 -14.18
C LYS A 307 -7.67 12.84 -14.93
N LYS A 308 -6.58 12.45 -14.25
CA LYS A 308 -5.50 11.62 -14.80
C LYS A 308 -5.75 10.12 -14.63
N GLY A 309 -6.94 9.72 -14.17
CA GLY A 309 -7.26 8.33 -13.87
C GLY A 309 -6.54 7.79 -12.63
N THR A 310 -6.05 8.66 -11.75
CA THR A 310 -5.34 8.27 -10.52
C THR A 310 -6.19 8.59 -9.30
N ILE A 311 -6.45 7.61 -8.46
CA ILE A 311 -7.17 7.79 -7.20
C ILE A 311 -6.13 7.99 -6.08
N PRO A 312 -6.09 9.14 -5.40
CA PRO A 312 -5.14 9.38 -4.33
C PRO A 312 -5.48 8.52 -3.11
N PHE A 313 -4.71 7.48 -2.89
CA PHE A 313 -4.81 6.60 -1.73
C PHE A 313 -3.88 7.04 -0.59
N MET A 314 -4.40 6.98 0.64
CA MET A 314 -3.63 7.18 1.86
C MET A 314 -3.12 5.85 2.44
N SER A 315 -3.80 4.76 2.12
CA SER A 315 -3.37 3.38 2.37
C SER A 315 -4.08 2.42 1.42
N ASP A 316 -3.71 1.14 1.45
CA ASP A 316 -4.28 0.09 0.58
C ASP A 316 -5.80 -0.01 0.61
N ASN A 317 -6.42 0.36 1.74
CA ASN A 317 -7.87 0.29 1.97
C ASN A 317 -8.46 1.66 2.33
N GLN A 318 -7.77 2.77 2.06
CA GLN A 318 -8.28 4.10 2.38
C GLN A 318 -7.86 5.12 1.33
N SER A 319 -8.81 5.63 0.56
CA SER A 319 -8.59 6.80 -0.28
C SER A 319 -8.55 8.08 0.57
N ILE A 320 -8.02 9.17 0.03
CA ILE A 320 -8.12 10.46 0.72
C ILE A 320 -9.58 10.87 0.94
N LEU A 321 -10.48 10.46 0.03
CA LEU A 321 -11.92 10.69 0.12
C LEU A 321 -12.52 9.96 1.34
N ASP A 322 -12.05 8.74 1.61
CA ASP A 322 -12.45 7.97 2.81
C ASP A 322 -12.10 8.69 4.11
N ARG A 323 -10.90 9.31 4.16
CA ARG A 323 -10.47 10.09 5.32
C ARG A 323 -11.20 11.41 5.44
N TYR A 324 -11.49 12.06 4.31
CA TYR A 324 -12.22 13.32 4.26
C TYR A 324 -13.66 13.15 4.75
N LEU A 325 -14.37 12.12 4.27
CA LEU A 325 -15.74 11.84 4.69
C LEU A 325 -15.85 11.47 6.18
N ARG A 326 -14.79 10.88 6.75
CA ARG A 326 -14.72 10.51 8.18
C ARG A 326 -14.02 11.57 9.05
N SER A 327 -13.69 12.74 8.47
CA SER A 327 -13.04 13.85 9.15
C SER A 327 -13.99 14.58 10.10
N GLN A 328 -13.46 15.23 11.14
CA GLN A 328 -14.24 16.19 11.94
C GLN A 328 -14.41 17.55 11.24
N ASN A 329 -13.65 17.82 10.18
CA ASN A 329 -13.75 19.04 9.39
C ASN A 329 -14.89 18.94 8.37
N ASN A 330 -15.91 19.78 8.52
CA ASN A 330 -17.09 19.80 7.64
C ASN A 330 -16.76 20.19 6.19
N GLY A 331 -15.76 21.05 5.97
CA GLY A 331 -15.30 21.42 4.62
C GLY A 331 -14.70 20.21 3.88
N TYR A 332 -13.88 19.41 4.55
CA TYR A 332 -13.34 18.17 3.96
C TYR A 332 -14.43 17.14 3.68
N LYS A 333 -15.39 16.96 4.60
CA LYS A 333 -16.54 16.09 4.37
C LYS A 333 -17.31 16.51 3.12
N GLN A 334 -17.62 17.79 3.00
CA GLN A 334 -18.36 18.34 1.85
C GLN A 334 -17.57 18.18 0.55
N ASP A 335 -16.28 18.53 0.53
CA ASP A 335 -15.44 18.37 -0.66
C ASP A 335 -15.37 16.92 -1.13
N ALA A 336 -15.21 15.97 -0.21
CA ALA A 336 -15.19 14.56 -0.59
C ALA A 336 -16.56 14.03 -1.00
N ALA A 337 -17.65 14.52 -0.40
CA ALA A 337 -18.99 14.15 -0.81
C ALA A 337 -19.30 14.61 -2.24
N ASP A 338 -18.92 15.86 -2.58
CA ASP A 338 -19.01 16.39 -3.95
C ASP A 338 -18.21 15.53 -4.93
N ILE A 339 -16.94 15.25 -4.60
CA ILE A 339 -16.05 14.47 -5.47
C ILE A 339 -16.57 13.05 -5.65
N VAL A 340 -16.93 12.35 -4.56
CA VAL A 340 -17.44 10.97 -4.62
C VAL A 340 -18.70 10.93 -5.48
N GLY A 341 -19.67 11.82 -5.26
CA GLY A 341 -20.89 11.83 -6.05
C GLY A 341 -20.63 12.09 -7.55
N GLN A 342 -19.84 13.11 -7.88
CA GLN A 342 -19.60 13.48 -9.29
C GLN A 342 -18.78 12.42 -10.02
N TYR A 343 -17.68 11.97 -9.40
CA TYR A 343 -16.76 11.04 -10.04
C TYR A 343 -17.31 9.62 -10.10
N SER A 344 -18.24 9.26 -9.21
CA SER A 344 -18.97 7.99 -9.32
C SER A 344 -19.86 7.96 -10.56
N VAL A 345 -20.57 9.06 -10.84
CA VAL A 345 -21.37 9.21 -12.07
C VAL A 345 -20.48 9.20 -13.30
N LYS A 346 -19.38 9.98 -13.30
CA LYS A 346 -18.41 10.04 -14.40
C LYS A 346 -17.78 8.67 -14.69
N GLY A 347 -17.48 7.90 -13.65
CA GLY A 347 -16.92 6.55 -13.77
C GLY A 347 -17.90 5.56 -14.40
N VAL A 348 -19.19 5.58 -14.00
CA VAL A 348 -20.24 4.79 -14.67
C VAL A 348 -20.35 5.16 -16.14
N MET A 349 -20.30 6.46 -16.46
CA MET A 349 -20.35 6.93 -17.84
C MET A 349 -19.10 6.56 -18.66
N GLY A 350 -18.01 6.12 -18.03
CA GLY A 350 -16.72 5.89 -18.69
C GLY A 350 -16.12 7.16 -19.31
N ASN A 351 -16.57 8.34 -18.87
CA ASN A 351 -16.15 9.63 -19.41
C ASN A 351 -15.90 10.61 -18.27
N ILE A 352 -14.64 10.86 -17.94
CA ILE A 352 -14.25 11.73 -16.82
C ILE A 352 -14.54 13.22 -17.07
N ASN A 353 -14.73 13.59 -18.34
CA ASN A 353 -14.93 14.96 -18.77
C ASN A 353 -16.40 15.32 -18.97
N ILE A 354 -17.33 14.37 -18.78
CA ILE A 354 -18.76 14.67 -18.87
C ILE A 354 -19.15 15.67 -17.76
N PRO A 355 -19.81 16.79 -18.11
CA PRO A 355 -20.32 17.72 -17.12
C PRO A 355 -21.54 17.09 -16.43
N VAL A 356 -21.47 17.01 -15.11
CA VAL A 356 -22.56 16.53 -14.27
C VAL A 356 -22.69 17.45 -13.07
N ASN A 357 -23.92 17.82 -12.74
CA ASN A 357 -24.25 18.54 -11.52
C ASN A 357 -25.02 17.58 -10.60
N ILE A 358 -24.57 17.47 -9.35
CA ILE A 358 -25.23 16.66 -8.33
C ILE A 358 -25.74 17.55 -7.22
N GLN A 359 -26.97 17.30 -6.78
CA GLN A 359 -27.56 18.00 -5.64
C GLN A 359 -28.53 17.09 -4.90
N ALA A 360 -28.60 17.23 -3.58
CA ALA A 360 -29.68 16.61 -2.82
C ALA A 360 -31.01 17.36 -3.09
N VAL A 361 -32.11 16.62 -3.13
CA VAL A 361 -33.47 17.14 -3.33
C VAL A 361 -34.44 16.41 -2.40
N ASP A 362 -35.57 17.04 -2.09
CA ASP A 362 -36.66 16.37 -1.39
C ASP A 362 -37.20 15.22 -2.24
N ASN A 363 -37.46 14.10 -1.59
CA ASN A 363 -38.16 13.01 -2.23
C ASN A 363 -39.67 13.22 -2.09
N THR A 364 -40.38 13.40 -3.20
CA THR A 364 -41.84 13.55 -3.23
C THR A 364 -42.59 12.33 -2.68
N ARG A 365 -41.89 11.20 -2.49
CA ARG A 365 -42.40 9.96 -1.89
C ARG A 365 -41.88 9.68 -0.48
N ALA A 366 -41.33 10.68 0.22
CA ALA A 366 -40.76 10.53 1.57
C ALA A 366 -41.70 9.87 2.60
N ASN A 367 -43.03 10.02 2.43
CA ASN A 367 -44.03 9.44 3.33
C ASN A 367 -44.43 7.99 3.00
N ILE A 368 -43.80 7.38 1.99
CA ILE A 368 -44.06 5.99 1.58
C ILE A 368 -43.01 5.08 2.21
N SER A 369 -43.45 4.00 2.87
CA SER A 369 -42.55 3.01 3.50
C SER A 369 -41.47 2.52 2.52
N GLY A 370 -40.21 2.58 2.94
CA GLY A 370 -39.06 2.17 2.13
C GLY A 370 -38.47 3.25 1.22
N HIS A 371 -38.99 4.47 1.21
CA HIS A 371 -38.38 5.62 0.54
C HIS A 371 -37.61 6.51 1.51
N ASP A 372 -36.39 6.90 1.16
CA ASP A 372 -35.64 7.93 1.89
C ASP A 372 -36.34 9.29 1.76
N SER A 373 -36.18 10.18 2.75
CA SER A 373 -36.75 11.54 2.72
C SER A 373 -36.18 12.43 1.62
N HIS A 374 -35.00 12.07 1.11
CA HIS A 374 -34.26 12.79 0.09
C HIS A 374 -33.82 11.85 -1.04
N ALA A 375 -33.30 12.44 -2.11
CA ALA A 375 -32.56 11.73 -3.16
C ALA A 375 -31.42 12.62 -3.68
N ILE A 376 -30.45 12.04 -4.37
CA ILE A 376 -29.44 12.80 -5.13
C ILE A 376 -29.91 12.93 -6.58
N ALA A 377 -30.20 14.15 -7.01
CA ALA A 377 -30.47 14.48 -8.40
C ALA A 377 -29.16 14.68 -9.15
N VAL A 378 -28.94 13.88 -10.18
CA VAL A 378 -27.81 13.99 -11.12
C VAL A 378 -28.33 14.62 -12.41
N LYS A 379 -27.96 15.88 -12.65
CA LYS A 379 -28.35 16.64 -13.85
C LYS A 379 -27.27 16.54 -14.92
N PHE A 380 -27.68 16.08 -16.10
CA PHE A 380 -26.88 16.01 -17.32
C PHE A 380 -27.21 17.19 -18.25
N ASN A 381 -26.39 17.39 -19.29
CA ASN A 381 -26.63 18.44 -20.27
C ASN A 381 -27.84 18.15 -21.17
N SER A 382 -28.18 16.87 -21.34
CA SER A 382 -29.27 16.45 -22.22
C SER A 382 -30.05 15.26 -21.66
N GLN A 383 -31.28 15.10 -22.16
CA GLN A 383 -32.10 13.93 -21.87
C GLN A 383 -31.42 12.65 -22.37
N GLN A 384 -30.69 12.72 -23.48
CA GLN A 384 -29.96 11.61 -24.07
C GLN A 384 -28.82 11.13 -23.17
N GLU A 385 -28.04 12.03 -22.59
CA GLU A 385 -26.98 11.67 -21.63
C GLU A 385 -27.57 11.03 -20.36
N ALA A 386 -28.67 11.60 -19.85
CA ALA A 386 -29.37 11.05 -18.69
C ALA A 386 -29.94 9.65 -18.98
N GLN A 387 -30.45 9.43 -20.20
CA GLN A 387 -30.93 8.13 -20.67
C GLN A 387 -29.80 7.11 -20.76
N LEU A 388 -28.66 7.49 -21.35
CA LEU A 388 -27.47 6.64 -21.43
C LEU A 388 -26.97 6.23 -20.02
N PHE A 389 -26.98 7.17 -19.06
CA PHE A 389 -26.62 6.86 -17.68
C PHE A 389 -27.57 5.82 -17.07
N CYS A 390 -28.89 5.97 -17.23
CA CYS A 390 -29.87 4.98 -16.77
C CYS A 390 -29.66 3.61 -17.41
N GLU A 391 -29.34 3.56 -18.70
CA GLU A 391 -29.05 2.30 -19.39
C GLU A 391 -27.80 1.60 -18.85
N LYS A 392 -26.74 2.35 -18.56
CA LYS A 392 -25.51 1.79 -17.96
C LYS A 392 -25.75 1.29 -16.54
N LEU A 393 -26.46 2.06 -15.72
CA LEU A 393 -26.88 1.63 -14.37
C LEU A 393 -27.63 0.29 -14.43
N PHE A 394 -28.55 0.14 -15.39
CA PHE A 394 -29.36 -1.06 -15.54
C PHE A 394 -28.57 -2.24 -16.12
N LYS A 395 -28.00 -2.07 -17.32
CA LYS A 395 -27.38 -3.15 -18.12
C LYS A 395 -26.04 -3.60 -17.56
N GLU A 396 -25.22 -2.65 -17.08
CA GLU A 396 -23.82 -2.93 -16.69
C GLU A 396 -23.68 -3.11 -15.17
N HIS A 397 -24.58 -2.53 -14.38
CA HIS A 397 -24.43 -2.48 -12.92
C HIS A 397 -25.60 -3.07 -12.14
N GLY A 398 -26.68 -3.50 -12.80
CA GLY A 398 -27.85 -4.10 -12.13
C GLY A 398 -28.45 -3.16 -11.07
N ILE A 399 -28.54 -1.87 -11.37
CA ILE A 399 -29.16 -0.83 -10.54
C ILE A 399 -30.54 -0.51 -11.14
N TYR A 400 -31.59 -0.69 -10.35
CA TYR A 400 -32.98 -0.66 -10.79
C TYR A 400 -33.74 0.58 -10.29
N SER A 401 -34.92 0.79 -10.85
CA SER A 401 -35.89 1.77 -10.37
C SER A 401 -36.38 1.37 -8.98
N HIS A 402 -36.09 2.21 -7.98
CA HIS A 402 -36.66 2.06 -6.65
C HIS A 402 -38.18 2.21 -6.65
N THR A 403 -38.72 3.01 -7.58
CA THR A 403 -40.15 3.31 -7.70
C THR A 403 -40.95 2.17 -8.35
N HIS A 404 -40.34 1.45 -9.29
CA HIS A 404 -41.04 0.45 -10.13
C HIS A 404 -40.59 -0.99 -9.83
N GLY A 405 -39.64 -1.17 -8.91
CA GLY A 405 -39.17 -2.49 -8.47
C GLY A 405 -37.98 -3.04 -9.27
N ALA A 406 -37.52 -4.22 -8.85
CA ALA A 406 -36.40 -4.92 -9.47
C ALA A 406 -36.69 -5.26 -10.93
N GLY A 407 -35.67 -5.19 -11.80
CA GLY A 407 -35.81 -5.47 -13.23
C GLY A 407 -36.35 -4.31 -14.07
N VAL A 408 -36.72 -3.18 -13.46
CA VAL A 408 -37.14 -1.97 -14.19
C VAL A 408 -36.00 -0.94 -14.19
N MET A 409 -35.66 -0.39 -15.35
CA MET A 409 -34.67 0.67 -15.50
C MET A 409 -35.16 1.98 -14.89
N LYS A 410 -34.24 2.80 -14.33
CA LYS A 410 -34.56 4.17 -13.91
C LYS A 410 -34.92 5.04 -15.12
N THR A 411 -35.86 5.96 -14.95
CA THR A 411 -36.27 6.88 -16.03
C THR A 411 -35.74 8.29 -15.75
N PRO A 412 -35.00 8.91 -16.68
CA PRO A 412 -34.59 10.30 -16.54
C PRO A 412 -35.77 11.26 -16.64
N GLN A 413 -35.80 12.29 -15.81
CA GLN A 413 -36.82 13.34 -15.80
C GLN A 413 -36.17 14.69 -16.10
N ASN A 414 -36.49 15.28 -17.26
CA ASN A 414 -35.94 16.57 -17.71
C ASN A 414 -34.40 16.62 -17.64
N GLY A 415 -33.71 15.58 -18.09
CA GLY A 415 -32.25 15.48 -18.05
C GLY A 415 -31.66 15.20 -16.66
N ALA A 416 -32.49 14.88 -15.65
CA ALA A 416 -32.05 14.50 -14.31
C ALA A 416 -32.34 13.03 -14.00
N VAL A 417 -31.45 12.39 -13.24
CA VAL A 417 -31.62 11.02 -12.73
C VAL A 417 -31.51 11.04 -11.21
N PHE A 418 -32.43 10.36 -10.52
CA PHE A 418 -32.47 10.36 -9.06
C PHE A 418 -31.87 9.07 -8.48
N LEU A 419 -30.89 9.25 -7.61
CA LEU A 419 -30.13 8.20 -6.95
C LEU A 419 -30.46 8.17 -5.46
N THR A 420 -30.71 6.96 -4.95
CA THR A 420 -30.90 6.67 -3.52
C THR A 420 -29.54 6.54 -2.82
N LYS A 421 -29.56 6.46 -1.49
CA LYS A 421 -28.36 6.15 -0.70
C LYS A 421 -27.64 4.89 -1.17
N LYS A 422 -28.42 3.82 -1.46
CA LYS A 422 -27.89 2.54 -1.94
C LYS A 422 -27.28 2.64 -3.33
N ASP A 423 -27.85 3.48 -4.20
CA ASP A 423 -27.32 3.70 -5.54
C ASP A 423 -25.93 4.33 -5.46
N ILE A 424 -25.78 5.42 -4.67
CA ILE A 424 -24.50 6.12 -4.48
C ILE A 424 -23.44 5.19 -3.89
N GLU A 425 -23.77 4.41 -2.86
CA GLU A 425 -22.87 3.39 -2.29
C GLU A 425 -22.37 2.43 -3.37
N LYS A 426 -23.29 1.87 -4.16
CA LYS A 426 -22.95 0.89 -5.19
C LYS A 426 -22.07 1.49 -6.29
N ILE A 427 -22.38 2.67 -6.81
CA ILE A 427 -21.58 3.29 -7.88
C ILE A 427 -20.22 3.82 -7.38
N SER A 428 -20.13 4.22 -6.11
CA SER A 428 -18.85 4.64 -5.52
C SER A 428 -17.86 3.47 -5.36
N HIS A 429 -18.37 2.28 -5.03
CA HIS A 429 -17.58 1.07 -4.94
C HIS A 429 -17.13 0.58 -6.34
N LEU A 430 -18.04 0.64 -7.32
CA LEU A 430 -17.75 0.23 -8.71
C LEU A 430 -16.67 1.09 -9.38
N THR A 431 -16.59 2.37 -9.01
CA THR A 431 -15.60 3.32 -9.57
C THR A 431 -14.28 3.34 -8.80
N HIS A 432 -14.13 2.46 -7.79
CA HIS A 432 -12.93 2.32 -6.96
C HIS A 432 -12.46 3.60 -6.26
N LEU A 433 -13.30 4.65 -6.19
CA LEU A 433 -13.03 5.91 -5.47
C LEU A 433 -12.81 5.68 -3.97
N SER A 434 -13.32 4.56 -3.48
CA SER A 434 -13.15 4.07 -2.14
C SER A 434 -13.01 2.55 -2.14
N LYS A 435 -12.30 2.05 -1.14
CA LYS A 435 -12.24 0.62 -0.78
C LYS A 435 -12.88 0.34 0.57
N GLN A 436 -13.47 1.35 1.20
CA GLN A 436 -14.18 1.23 2.47
C GLN A 436 -15.68 1.16 2.24
N ALA A 437 -16.32 0.16 2.83
CA ALA A 437 -17.76 0.08 2.86
C ALA A 437 -18.37 1.33 3.55
N GLY A 438 -19.52 1.77 3.05
CA GLY A 438 -20.27 2.91 3.57
C GLY A 438 -19.77 4.27 3.10
N THR A 439 -18.78 4.33 2.21
CA THR A 439 -18.26 5.63 1.74
C THR A 439 -19.26 6.39 0.87
N GLY A 440 -19.99 5.71 -0.03
CA GLY A 440 -21.04 6.37 -0.80
C GLY A 440 -22.25 6.70 0.08
N GLU A 441 -22.55 5.89 1.09
CA GLU A 441 -23.54 6.23 2.12
C GLU A 441 -23.17 7.51 2.90
N LEU A 442 -21.92 7.64 3.34
CA LEU A 442 -21.43 8.84 4.03
C LEU A 442 -21.45 10.07 3.12
N ALA A 443 -21.09 9.91 1.83
CA ALA A 443 -21.18 10.97 0.85
C ALA A 443 -22.64 11.42 0.65
N TYR A 444 -23.57 10.47 0.50
CA TYR A 444 -25.00 10.75 0.41
C TYR A 444 -25.51 11.53 1.62
N GLN A 445 -25.21 11.06 2.84
CA GLN A 445 -25.64 11.72 4.08
C GLN A 445 -25.06 13.14 4.18
N THR A 446 -23.80 13.32 3.79
CA THR A 446 -23.16 14.64 3.81
C THR A 446 -23.82 15.61 2.84
N LEU A 447 -24.18 15.17 1.63
CA LEU A 447 -24.90 15.98 0.65
C LEU A 447 -26.31 16.36 1.15
N VAL A 448 -27.03 15.41 1.75
CA VAL A 448 -28.36 15.65 2.33
C VAL A 448 -28.30 16.63 3.51
N ASN A 449 -27.40 16.41 4.47
CA ASN A 449 -27.25 17.30 5.62
C ASN A 449 -26.88 18.72 5.20
N THR A 450 -26.02 18.86 4.18
CA THR A 450 -25.66 20.17 3.61
C THR A 450 -26.88 20.86 3.00
N PHE A 451 -27.73 20.12 2.30
CA PHE A 451 -28.98 20.63 1.72
C PHE A 451 -29.98 21.04 2.79
N GLU A 452 -30.23 20.22 3.81
CA GLU A 452 -31.13 20.54 4.93
C GLU A 452 -30.65 21.79 5.69
N ASN A 453 -29.36 21.88 6.00
CA ASN A 453 -28.78 23.06 6.65
C ASN A 453 -28.94 24.32 5.79
N SER A 454 -28.79 24.20 4.46
CA SER A 454 -29.00 25.32 3.54
C SER A 454 -30.46 25.79 3.47
N LYS A 455 -31.43 24.93 3.75
CA LYS A 455 -32.85 25.28 3.86
C LYS A 455 -33.16 26.00 5.16
N LEU A 456 -32.59 25.51 6.28
CA LEU A 456 -32.77 26.14 7.59
C LEU A 456 -32.21 27.57 7.60
N ASN A 457 -31.02 27.77 7.03
CA ASN A 457 -30.39 29.09 6.94
C ASN A 457 -31.10 30.05 5.97
N LYS A 458 -31.95 29.55 5.07
CA LYS A 458 -32.81 30.39 4.22
C LYS A 458 -34.13 30.78 4.88
N ASN A 459 -34.47 30.15 6.01
CA ASN A 459 -35.73 30.35 6.74
C ASN A 459 -35.54 31.16 8.03
N GLU A 460 -34.34 31.66 8.35
CA GLU A 460 -34.18 32.68 9.39
C GLU A 460 -34.64 34.04 8.85
N PRO A 461 -35.68 34.67 9.44
CA PRO A 461 -36.04 36.03 9.08
C PRO A 461 -34.92 36.98 9.49
N ASP A 462 -34.46 37.79 8.54
CA ASP A 462 -33.41 38.79 8.68
C ASP A 462 -33.68 39.73 9.88
N LYS A 463 -33.08 39.41 11.03
CA LYS A 463 -33.10 40.24 12.23
C LYS A 463 -31.88 41.16 12.22
N SER A 464 -31.86 42.14 11.31
CA SER A 464 -30.83 43.16 11.32
C SER A 464 -31.28 44.56 10.92
N HIS A 465 -32.48 45.01 11.29
CA HIS A 465 -32.83 46.44 11.32
C HIS A 465 -33.62 46.83 12.59
N HIS A 466 -32.88 47.12 13.66
CA HIS A 466 -33.15 48.06 14.76
C HIS A 466 -31.90 47.95 15.67
N SER A 467 -31.15 48.98 16.02
CA SER A 467 -31.52 50.31 16.47
C SER A 467 -30.26 51.18 16.56
N ASN A 468 -30.33 52.45 16.16
CA ASN A 468 -29.56 53.51 16.80
C ASN A 468 -30.44 54.75 16.93
N ALA A 469 -30.93 54.97 18.14
CA ALA A 469 -31.36 56.24 18.72
C ALA A 469 -30.54 56.33 20.03
N SER A 470 -30.03 57.45 20.53
CA SER A 470 -30.34 58.87 20.37
C SER A 470 -29.27 59.69 21.14
N PHE A 471 -29.24 61.01 20.88
CA PHE A 471 -28.68 62.11 21.71
C PHE A 471 -28.90 61.92 23.23
N SER A 472 -28.06 62.41 24.15
CA SER A 472 -27.72 63.82 24.52
C SER A 472 -26.60 63.80 25.61
N PRO A 473 -26.03 64.92 26.14
CA PRO A 473 -26.62 66.24 26.41
C PRO A 473 -26.53 67.22 25.25
#